data_AF-A0A7W5VB89-F1
#
_entry.id   AF-A0A7W5VB89-F1
#
_cell.length_a   1.000
_cell.length_b   1.000
_cell.length_c   1.000
_cell.angle_alpha   90.00
_cell.angle_beta   90.00
_cell.angle_gamma   90.00
#
_symmetry.space_group_name_H-M   'P 1'
#
loop_
_entity.id
_entity.type
_entity.pdbx_description
1 polymer ?
#
loop_
_entity_poly.entity_id
_entity_poly.type
_entity_poly.pdbx_seq_one_letter_code
_entity_poly.pdbx_strand_id
1 'polypeptide(L)'
;MFDPPIDLSDLPGYQTVASTRPARTAFLGRCSTKGNQDSRSSIAGQLAEACPLLAPGEAFTAHFWDVESGMLGLNERSQGSADDYARLGVPVPRDGGLRELLERVERGKLDRVVFCRPAVT
;
A
#
# COMPACT_ATOMS: atom_id res chain seq x y z
N MET A 1 4.98 -7.25 31.62
CA MET A 1 3.89 -8.16 31.21
C MET A 1 2.73 -7.25 30.84
N PHE A 2 2.54 -6.97 29.55
CA PHE A 2 1.41 -6.15 29.11
C PHE A 2 0.18 -7.06 29.09
N ASP A 3 -0.88 -6.65 29.76
CA ASP A 3 -2.18 -7.31 29.72
C ASP A 3 -2.67 -7.37 28.25
N PRO A 4 -3.36 -8.44 27.81
CA PRO A 4 -3.97 -8.44 26.49
C PRO A 4 -4.84 -7.18 26.31
N PRO A 5 -4.96 -6.64 25.08
CA PRO A 5 -5.82 -5.49 24.84
C PRO A 5 -7.23 -5.82 25.35
N ILE A 6 -7.82 -4.88 26.08
CA ILE A 6 -9.19 -5.01 26.61
C ILE A 6 -10.12 -5.39 25.46
N ASP A 7 -10.69 -6.59 25.52
CA ASP A 7 -11.70 -7.04 24.57
C ASP A 7 -13.03 -6.39 24.92
N LEU A 8 -13.50 -5.51 24.03
CA LEU A 8 -14.75 -4.77 24.18
C LEU A 8 -15.94 -5.48 23.53
N SER A 9 -15.71 -6.67 22.95
CA SER A 9 -16.68 -7.40 22.14
C SER A 9 -17.88 -7.91 22.94
N ASP A 10 -17.75 -8.03 24.25
CA ASP A 10 -18.80 -8.52 25.17
C ASP A 10 -19.75 -7.40 25.66
N LEU A 11 -19.44 -6.13 25.41
CA LEU A 11 -20.28 -5.02 25.91
C LEU A 11 -21.61 -4.93 25.15
N PRO A 12 -22.76 -4.89 25.85
CA PRO A 12 -24.06 -4.74 25.21
C PRO A 12 -24.14 -3.37 24.50
N GLY A 13 -24.31 -3.40 23.18
CA GLY A 13 -24.33 -2.20 22.34
C GLY A 13 -22.96 -1.79 21.75
N TYR A 14 -21.88 -2.49 22.08
CA TYR A 14 -20.63 -2.36 21.33
C TYR A 14 -20.84 -2.94 19.93
N GLN A 15 -20.87 -2.04 18.95
CA GLN A 15 -20.78 -2.41 17.57
C GLN A 15 -19.51 -1.79 17.03
N THR A 16 -18.67 -2.62 16.42
CA THR A 16 -17.67 -2.14 15.47
C THR A 16 -18.47 -1.57 14.30
N VAL A 17 -18.85 -0.30 14.42
CA VAL A 17 -19.52 0.42 13.35
C VAL A 17 -18.50 0.51 12.22
N ALA A 18 -18.59 -0.44 11.28
CA ALA A 18 -17.93 -0.33 10.01
C ALA A 18 -18.38 1.02 9.44
N SER A 19 -17.43 1.95 9.29
CA SER A 19 -17.71 3.26 8.72
C SER A 19 -18.49 3.06 7.43
N THR A 20 -19.67 3.68 7.33
CA THR A 20 -20.50 3.62 6.11
C THR A 20 -19.88 4.41 4.96
N ARG A 21 -18.84 5.20 5.23
CA ARG A 21 -18.06 5.87 4.20
C ARG A 21 -17.13 4.84 3.56
N PRO A 22 -17.11 4.72 2.21
CA PRO A 22 -16.14 3.88 1.54
C PRO A 22 -14.73 4.29 1.99
N ALA A 23 -13.98 3.32 2.51
CA ALA A 23 -12.62 3.57 2.99
C ALA A 23 -11.76 4.05 1.83
N ARG A 24 -11.01 5.14 2.03
CA ARG A 24 -10.05 5.64 1.05
C ARG A 24 -8.78 4.82 1.18
N THR A 25 -8.84 3.63 0.60
CA THR A 25 -7.79 2.62 0.73
C THR A 25 -6.81 2.73 -0.41
N ALA A 26 -5.53 2.77 -0.08
CA ALA A 26 -4.44 2.84 -1.05
C ALA A 26 -3.62 1.55 -1.05
N PHE A 27 -3.17 1.16 -2.25
CA PHE A 27 -2.17 0.11 -2.42
C PHE A 27 -0.76 0.72 -2.36
N LEU A 28 0.16 0.06 -1.67
CA LEU A 28 1.59 0.36 -1.70
C LEU A 28 2.39 -0.89 -2.12
N GLY A 29 2.97 -0.85 -3.33
CA GLY A 29 3.86 -1.88 -3.86
C GLY A 29 5.33 -1.43 -3.84
N ARG A 30 6.27 -2.35 -3.63
CA ARG A 30 7.71 -2.07 -3.72
C ARG A 30 8.46 -3.15 -4.46
N CYS A 31 9.28 -2.75 -5.42
CA CYS A 31 10.23 -3.64 -6.10
C CYS A 31 11.65 -3.10 -5.89
N SER A 32 12.58 -3.97 -5.51
CA SER A 32 13.98 -3.58 -5.39
C SER A 32 14.69 -3.76 -6.72
N THR A 33 15.53 -2.80 -7.12
CA THR A 33 16.34 -2.91 -8.35
C THR A 33 17.48 -3.94 -8.23
N LYS A 34 17.68 -4.53 -7.03
CA LYS A 34 18.72 -5.52 -6.79
C LYS A 34 18.33 -6.87 -7.39
N GLY A 35 19.09 -7.32 -8.39
CA GLY A 35 19.01 -8.69 -8.91
C GLY A 35 18.12 -8.90 -10.13
N ASN A 36 17.93 -7.88 -10.98
CA ASN A 36 17.20 -8.00 -12.26
C ASN A 36 15.76 -8.55 -12.09
N GLN A 37 15.10 -8.18 -10.99
CA GLN A 37 13.72 -8.57 -10.71
C GLN A 37 12.78 -7.91 -11.70
N ASP A 38 11.86 -8.68 -12.28
CA ASP A 38 10.86 -8.14 -13.19
C ASP A 38 9.83 -7.32 -12.39
N SER A 39 9.95 -5.99 -12.50
CA SER A 39 9.10 -5.07 -11.74
C SER A 39 7.63 -5.17 -12.11
N ARG A 40 7.32 -5.64 -13.33
CA ARG A 40 5.94 -5.83 -13.79
C ARG A 40 5.29 -6.96 -13.00
N SER A 41 5.91 -8.13 -13.00
CA SER A 41 5.42 -9.30 -12.27
C SER A 41 5.44 -9.08 -10.76
N SER A 42 6.46 -8.40 -10.22
CA SER A 42 6.57 -8.15 -8.79
C SER A 42 5.47 -7.22 -8.26
N ILE A 43 5.22 -6.08 -8.91
CA ILE A 43 4.19 -5.13 -8.46
C ILE A 43 2.78 -5.69 -8.73
N ALA A 44 2.56 -6.34 -9.88
CA ALA A 44 1.28 -6.98 -10.17
C ALA A 44 0.96 -8.11 -9.17
N GLY A 45 1.96 -8.93 -8.81
CA GLY A 45 1.81 -9.97 -7.79
C GLY A 45 1.47 -9.38 -6.41
N GLN A 46 2.16 -8.32 -5.99
CA GLN A 46 1.83 -7.64 -4.73
C GLN A 46 0.41 -7.08 -4.71
N LEU A 47 -0.10 -6.56 -5.83
CA LEU A 47 -1.47 -6.09 -5.93
C LEU A 47 -2.47 -7.25 -5.83
N ALA A 48 -2.18 -8.38 -6.50
CA ALA A 48 -3.00 -9.59 -6.43
C ALA A 48 -3.09 -10.13 -4.99
N GLU A 49 -1.98 -10.15 -4.26
CA GLU A 49 -1.91 -10.55 -2.85
C GLU A 49 -2.56 -9.53 -1.90
N ALA A 50 -2.57 -8.24 -2.26
CA ALA A 50 -3.21 -7.19 -1.47
C ALA A 50 -4.73 -7.15 -1.66
N CYS A 51 -5.24 -7.54 -2.83
CA CYS A 51 -6.67 -7.58 -3.15
C CYS A 51 -7.53 -8.36 -2.12
N PRO A 52 -7.16 -9.58 -1.68
CA PRO A 52 -7.94 -10.32 -0.67
C PRO A 52 -7.91 -9.70 0.73
N LEU A 53 -7.04 -8.71 0.99
CA LEU A 53 -7.01 -7.99 2.27
C LEU A 53 -8.06 -6.87 2.35
N LEU A 54 -8.72 -6.55 1.23
CA LEU A 54 -9.81 -5.59 1.17
C LEU A 54 -11.08 -6.18 1.80
N ALA A 55 -11.85 -5.34 2.48
CA ALA A 55 -13.18 -5.72 2.95
C ALA A 55 -14.15 -5.91 1.77
N PRO A 56 -15.24 -6.66 1.94
CA PRO A 56 -16.26 -6.81 0.90
C PRO A 56 -16.81 -5.44 0.45
N GLY A 57 -16.70 -5.16 -0.86
CA GLY A 57 -17.14 -3.88 -1.45
C GLY A 57 -16.15 -2.72 -1.31
N GLU A 58 -14.98 -2.95 -0.69
CA GLU A 58 -13.86 -2.01 -0.66
C GLU A 58 -13.03 -2.14 -1.94
N ALA A 59 -12.49 -1.01 -2.42
CA ALA A 59 -11.63 -0.96 -3.61
C ALA A 59 -10.43 -0.05 -3.36
N PHE A 60 -9.33 -0.30 -4.07
CA PHE A 60 -8.19 0.61 -4.05
C PHE A 60 -8.54 1.92 -4.78
N THR A 61 -8.51 3.01 -4.03
CA THR A 61 -8.76 4.38 -4.52
C THR A 61 -7.50 5.03 -5.10
N ALA A 62 -6.33 4.50 -4.79
CA ALA A 62 -5.04 4.98 -5.29
C ALA A 62 -3.98 3.87 -5.23
N HIS A 63 -3.02 3.92 -6.15
CA HIS A 63 -1.96 2.93 -6.31
C HIS A 63 -0.58 3.59 -6.27
N PHE A 64 0.18 3.36 -5.20
CA PHE A 64 1.53 3.87 -5.04
C PHE A 64 2.52 2.75 -5.20
N TRP A 65 3.57 2.96 -5.98
CA TRP A 65 4.63 1.99 -6.07
C TRP A 65 5.96 2.59 -6.49
N ASP A 66 7.03 1.95 -6.03
CA ASP A 66 8.41 2.33 -6.32
C ASP A 66 9.24 1.13 -6.75
N VAL A 67 10.13 1.38 -7.69
CA VAL A 67 11.09 0.41 -8.25
C VAL A 67 12.49 0.94 -7.98
N GLU A 68 12.93 0.83 -6.74
CA GLU A 68 14.17 1.45 -6.26
C GLU A 68 14.82 0.60 -5.18
N SER A 69 16.15 0.68 -5.07
CA SER A 69 16.91 -0.07 -4.07
C SER A 69 16.38 0.21 -2.66
N GLY A 70 16.19 -0.86 -1.87
CA GLY A 70 15.77 -0.74 -0.47
C GLY A 70 16.75 0.03 0.43
N MET A 71 17.98 0.28 -0.03
CA MET A 71 19.02 1.03 0.69
C MET A 71 18.89 2.55 0.58
N LEU A 72 18.07 3.08 -0.34
CA LEU A 72 17.85 4.52 -0.47
C LEU A 72 17.03 5.04 0.72
N GLY A 73 17.35 6.23 1.24
CA GLY A 73 16.55 6.89 2.27
C GLY A 73 15.16 7.27 1.74
N LEU A 74 14.18 7.45 2.65
CA LEU A 74 12.80 7.78 2.27
C LEU A 74 12.69 9.06 1.40
N ASN A 75 13.57 10.03 1.64
CA ASN A 75 13.60 11.32 0.93
C ASN A 75 14.32 11.27 -0.41
N GLU A 76 15.11 10.22 -0.65
CA GLU A 76 15.88 10.02 -1.89
C GLU A 76 15.14 9.11 -2.88
N ARG A 77 13.94 8.67 -2.50
CA ARG A 77 13.09 7.78 -3.29
C ARG A 77 12.10 8.54 -4.15
N SER A 78 11.57 7.86 -5.14
CA SER A 78 10.54 8.33 -6.06
C SER A 78 10.98 9.60 -6.81
N GLN A 79 12.28 9.70 -7.14
CA GLN A 79 12.85 10.87 -7.81
C GLN A 79 12.77 10.79 -9.35
N GLY A 80 12.42 9.62 -9.89
CA GLY A 80 12.21 9.43 -11.34
C GLY A 80 11.01 10.21 -11.86
N SER A 81 11.06 10.61 -13.13
CA SER A 81 9.90 11.25 -13.78
C SER A 81 8.80 10.23 -14.01
N ALA A 82 7.55 10.69 -14.15
CA ALA A 82 6.42 9.81 -14.48
C ALA A 82 6.67 9.01 -15.78
N ASP A 83 7.40 9.58 -16.74
CA ASP A 83 7.76 8.93 -18.00
C ASP A 83 8.74 7.75 -17.79
N ASP A 84 9.70 7.88 -16.87
CA ASP A 84 10.66 6.81 -16.55
C ASP A 84 9.94 5.57 -15.99
N TYR A 85 8.96 5.80 -15.11
CA TYR A 85 8.14 4.72 -14.55
C TYR A 85 7.16 4.14 -15.57
N ALA A 86 6.62 4.96 -16.49
CA ALA A 86 5.75 4.48 -17.56
C ALA A 86 6.48 3.50 -18.49
N ARG A 87 7.76 3.75 -18.80
CA ARG A 87 8.61 2.87 -19.61
C ARG A 87 8.83 1.49 -19.01
N LEU A 88 8.68 1.33 -17.69
CA LEU A 88 8.76 0.03 -17.04
C LEU A 88 7.62 -0.90 -17.49
N GLY A 89 6.50 -0.39 -18.01
CA GLY A 89 5.40 -1.20 -18.52
C GLY A 89 4.72 -2.06 -17.45
N VAL A 90 4.67 -1.57 -16.20
CA VAL A 90 3.97 -2.24 -15.10
C VAL A 90 2.45 -2.12 -15.35
N PRO A 91 1.68 -3.23 -15.35
CA PRO A 91 0.24 -3.21 -15.62
C PRO A 91 -0.59 -2.75 -14.40
N VAL A 92 -0.07 -1.80 -13.62
CA VAL A 92 -0.71 -1.25 -12.42
C VAL A 92 -0.63 0.28 -12.52
N PRO A 93 -1.74 1.02 -12.36
CA PRO A 93 -1.70 2.47 -12.37
C PRO A 93 -0.76 3.00 -11.29
N ARG A 94 -0.16 4.17 -11.53
CA ARG A 94 0.75 4.83 -10.59
C ARG A 94 0.25 6.22 -10.25
N ASP A 95 -0.27 6.37 -9.05
CA ASP A 95 -0.67 7.64 -8.44
C ASP A 95 0.50 8.45 -7.87
N GLY A 96 1.66 7.81 -7.76
CA GLY A 96 2.88 8.38 -7.19
C GLY A 96 3.74 7.30 -6.54
N GLY A 97 4.81 7.73 -5.89
CA GLY A 97 5.64 6.88 -5.05
C GLY A 97 5.33 7.06 -3.56
N LEU A 98 6.24 6.57 -2.72
CA LEU A 98 6.11 6.62 -1.26
C LEU A 98 6.00 8.05 -0.73
N ARG A 99 6.68 9.02 -1.33
CA ARG A 99 6.57 10.43 -0.93
C ARG A 99 5.17 10.98 -1.14
N GLU A 100 4.58 10.73 -2.32
CA GLU A 100 3.21 11.17 -2.63
C GLU A 100 2.18 10.44 -1.78
N LEU A 101 2.42 9.17 -1.42
CA LEU A 101 1.60 8.46 -0.45
C LEU A 101 1.61 9.17 0.91
N LEU A 102 2.79 9.45 1.46
CA LEU A 102 2.94 10.11 2.77
C LEU A 102 2.26 11.48 2.78
N GLU A 103 2.44 12.28 1.72
CA GLU A 103 1.76 13.57 1.60
C GLU A 103 0.23 13.43 1.62
N ARG A 104 -0.33 12.41 0.95
CA ARG A 104 -1.79 12.15 0.97
C ARG A 104 -2.27 11.66 2.34
N VAL A 105 -1.45 10.89 3.07
CA VAL A 105 -1.75 10.48 4.45
C VAL A 105 -1.75 11.71 5.37
N GLU A 106 -0.74 12.57 5.30
CA GLU A 106 -0.64 13.79 6.11
C GLU A 106 -1.81 14.75 5.87
N ARG A 107 -2.31 14.82 4.63
CA ARG A 107 -3.50 15.60 4.26
C ARG A 107 -4.82 14.94 4.67
N GLY A 108 -4.79 13.78 5.32
CA GLY A 108 -5.97 13.01 5.72
C GLY A 108 -6.80 12.54 4.53
N LYS A 109 -6.18 12.32 3.36
CA LYS A 109 -6.85 11.87 2.12
C LYS A 109 -6.98 10.35 2.02
N LEU A 110 -6.28 9.60 2.87
CA LEU A 110 -6.28 8.15 2.92
C LEU A 110 -6.63 7.68 4.33
N ASP A 111 -7.49 6.66 4.43
CA ASP A 111 -7.89 6.08 5.71
C ASP A 111 -7.08 4.80 6.02
N ARG A 112 -6.62 4.12 4.97
CA ARG A 112 -5.97 2.82 5.08
C ARG A 112 -4.94 2.64 3.97
N VAL A 113 -3.81 2.02 4.30
CA VAL A 113 -2.79 1.60 3.34
C VAL A 113 -2.60 0.11 3.46
N VAL A 114 -2.67 -0.60 2.34
CA VAL A 114 -2.42 -2.04 2.26
C VAL A 114 -1.11 -2.26 1.51
N PHE A 115 -0.20 -3.00 2.14
CA PHE A 115 1.05 -3.41 1.53
C PHE A 115 1.27 -4.90 1.83
N CYS A 116 1.73 -5.66 0.84
CA CYS A 116 2.14 -7.04 1.04
C CYS A 116 3.61 -7.07 1.46
N ARG A 117 3.94 -7.60 2.64
CA ARG A 117 5.33 -7.98 2.92
C ARG A 117 5.66 -9.18 2.02
N PRO A 118 6.82 -9.20 1.34
CA PRO A 118 7.31 -10.44 0.77
C PRO A 118 7.49 -11.43 1.94
N ALA A 119 6.95 -12.64 1.80
CA ALA A 119 7.23 -13.73 2.70
C ALA A 119 8.75 -13.91 2.75
N VAL A 120 9.35 -13.68 3.93
CA VAL A 120 10.71 -14.13 4.18
C VAL A 120 10.58 -15.64 4.37
N THR A 121 11.04 -16.39 3.39
CA THR A 121 11.32 -17.83 3.54
C THR A 121 12.77 -17.99 3.96
#